data_AF-A0A0C2FCE0-F1
#
_entry.id   AF-A0A0C2FCE0-F1
#
_cell.length_a   1.000
_cell.length_b   1.000
_cell.length_c   1.000
_cell.angle_alpha   90.00
_cell.angle_beta   90.00
_cell.angle_gamma   90.00
#
_symmetry.space_group_name_H-M   'P 1'
#
loop_
_entity.id
_entity.type
_entity.pdbx_description
1 polymer ?
#
loop_
_entity_poly.entity_id
_entity_poly.type
_entity_poly.pdbx_seq_one_letter_code
_entity_poly.pdbx_strand_id
1 'polypeptide(L)'
;MKHVAEKSSNLLGYALLICAILKHVDRKHLLPHVAALREAAAPHFPLKKAETDTMTRKIFIKMVQRLALVVLRPRLAAWRYRRGKRRLEENLKPASKSLCDAGAVIRSSSNGDGLRGEAPIFDDEQDDCPDEMVVVDSILSSNFHRLAGHCSWHGGCLALAELSRRGFLLPEALDRAFPIIQQALFYEEPMGRHALGSNVRDAACYVLWAFARAYDPEELKPFVDSVATSLMCAALFDREVNLRRAASAAFQENVGRQANFPDGVALLTIGRDFFK
;
A
#
# COMPACT_ATOMS: atom_id res chain seq x y z
N MET A 1 -24.41 -20.83 -12.07
CA MET A 1 -24.26 -21.11 -10.62
C MET A 1 -24.44 -22.58 -10.26
N LYS A 2 -25.27 -23.36 -10.98
CA LYS A 2 -25.48 -24.80 -10.73
C LYS A 2 -24.19 -25.64 -10.67
N HIS A 3 -23.23 -25.39 -11.57
CA HIS A 3 -21.94 -26.11 -11.59
C HIS A 3 -20.99 -25.83 -10.41
N VAL A 4 -21.24 -24.76 -9.65
CA VAL A 4 -20.51 -24.45 -8.42
C VAL A 4 -21.23 -25.06 -7.23
N ALA A 5 -22.57 -25.16 -7.26
CA ALA A 5 -23.34 -25.85 -6.23
C ALA A 5 -23.13 -27.39 -6.26
N GLU A 6 -22.85 -27.96 -7.42
CA GLU A 6 -22.54 -29.38 -7.61
C GLU A 6 -21.02 -29.61 -7.68
N LYS A 7 -20.54 -30.74 -7.12
CA LYS A 7 -19.13 -31.13 -7.10
C LYS A 7 -18.68 -31.55 -8.51
N SER A 8 -18.52 -30.58 -9.41
CA SER A 8 -18.13 -30.80 -10.81
C SER A 8 -16.61 -30.94 -10.96
N SER A 9 -16.15 -31.69 -11.98
CA SER A 9 -14.72 -31.85 -12.30
C SER A 9 -14.01 -30.52 -12.58
N ASN A 10 -14.77 -29.49 -12.97
CA ASN A 10 -14.28 -28.15 -13.34
C ASN A 10 -14.50 -27.09 -12.25
N LEU A 11 -14.81 -27.49 -11.01
CA LEU A 11 -15.12 -26.59 -9.91
C LEU A 11 -14.05 -25.50 -9.70
N LEU A 12 -12.77 -25.87 -9.81
CA LEU A 12 -11.65 -24.94 -9.69
C LEU A 12 -11.70 -23.83 -10.76
N GLY A 13 -12.01 -24.19 -12.01
CA GLY A 13 -12.11 -23.23 -13.12
C GLY A 13 -13.24 -22.24 -12.92
N TYR A 14 -14.41 -22.72 -12.48
CA TYR A 14 -15.55 -21.84 -12.17
C TYR A 14 -15.26 -20.91 -10.99
N ALA A 15 -14.61 -21.41 -9.93
CA ALA A 15 -14.25 -20.59 -8.78
C ALA A 15 -13.21 -19.51 -9.13
N LEU A 16 -12.25 -19.83 -10.00
CA LEU A 16 -11.27 -18.87 -10.54
C LEU A 16 -11.95 -17.77 -11.37
N LEU A 17 -12.88 -18.16 -12.25
CA LEU A 17 -13.64 -17.22 -13.07
C LEU A 17 -14.46 -16.27 -12.20
N ILE A 18 -15.19 -16.79 -11.21
CA ILE A 18 -15.96 -15.97 -10.26
C ILE A 18 -15.03 -15.02 -9.50
N CYS A 19 -13.87 -15.51 -9.02
CA CYS A 19 -12.88 -14.64 -8.40
C CYS A 19 -12.47 -13.50 -9.32
N ALA A 20 -12.20 -13.78 -10.60
CA ALA A 20 -11.81 -12.75 -11.58
C ALA A 20 -12.93 -11.71 -11.78
N ILE A 21 -14.18 -12.16 -11.95
CA ILE A 21 -15.35 -11.29 -12.07
C ILE A 21 -15.47 -10.39 -10.83
N LEU A 22 -15.42 -10.96 -9.63
CA LEU A 22 -15.49 -10.21 -8.36
C LEU A 22 -14.35 -9.19 -8.17
N LYS A 23 -13.21 -9.36 -8.88
CA LYS A 23 -12.08 -8.42 -8.81
C LYS A 23 -12.26 -7.21 -9.73
N HIS A 24 -12.89 -7.40 -10.88
CA HIS A 24 -12.86 -6.44 -11.98
C HIS A 24 -14.18 -5.72 -12.20
N VAL A 25 -15.31 -6.30 -11.79
CA VAL A 25 -16.63 -5.71 -12.02
C VAL A 25 -16.99 -4.74 -10.88
N ASP A 26 -17.61 -3.62 -11.24
CA ASP A 26 -18.09 -2.64 -10.27
C ASP A 26 -19.08 -3.23 -9.27
N ARG A 27 -18.94 -2.83 -8.00
CA ARG A 27 -19.81 -3.24 -6.89
C ARG A 27 -21.30 -3.14 -7.21
N LYS A 28 -21.73 -2.06 -7.89
CA LYS A 28 -23.14 -1.80 -8.26
C LYS A 28 -23.76 -2.95 -9.05
N HIS A 29 -22.99 -3.58 -9.96
CA HIS A 29 -23.47 -4.69 -10.78
C HIS A 29 -23.33 -6.04 -10.07
N LEU A 30 -22.44 -6.14 -9.08
CA LEU A 30 -22.21 -7.38 -8.35
C LEU A 30 -23.22 -7.62 -7.23
N LEU A 31 -23.71 -6.56 -6.57
CA LEU A 31 -24.63 -6.63 -5.42
C LEU A 31 -25.84 -7.55 -5.64
N PRO A 32 -26.56 -7.51 -6.78
CA PRO A 32 -27.71 -8.39 -7.02
C PRO A 32 -27.35 -9.88 -7.06
N HIS A 33 -26.11 -10.22 -7.43
CA HIS A 33 -25.65 -11.60 -7.62
C HIS A 33 -24.98 -12.19 -6.37
N VAL A 34 -24.71 -11.38 -5.34
CA VAL A 34 -24.01 -11.82 -4.13
C VAL A 34 -24.74 -12.94 -3.41
N ALA A 35 -26.07 -12.81 -3.23
CA ALA A 35 -26.86 -13.81 -2.51
C ALA A 35 -26.76 -15.18 -3.20
N ALA A 36 -26.95 -15.21 -4.52
CA ALA A 36 -26.85 -16.44 -5.29
C ALA A 36 -25.42 -17.03 -5.27
N LEU A 37 -24.38 -16.20 -5.30
CA LEU A 37 -22.98 -16.66 -5.17
C LEU A 37 -22.68 -17.24 -3.79
N ARG A 38 -23.25 -16.64 -2.73
CA ARG A 38 -23.13 -17.15 -1.36
C ARG A 38 -23.79 -18.53 -1.23
N GLU A 39 -25.02 -18.67 -1.71
CA GLU A 39 -25.73 -19.97 -1.68
C GLU A 39 -25.00 -21.03 -2.51
N ALA A 40 -24.43 -20.66 -3.66
CA ALA A 40 -23.63 -21.59 -4.47
C ALA A 40 -22.31 -22.00 -3.79
N ALA A 41 -21.74 -21.14 -2.94
CA ALA A 41 -20.49 -21.41 -2.23
C ALA A 41 -20.70 -22.18 -0.92
N ALA A 42 -21.85 -22.03 -0.27
CA ALA A 42 -22.16 -22.59 1.05
C ALA A 42 -21.87 -24.10 1.20
N PRO A 43 -22.18 -24.98 0.21
CA PRO A 43 -21.92 -26.42 0.33
C PRO A 43 -20.43 -26.79 0.44
N HIS A 44 -19.51 -25.89 0.07
CA HIS A 44 -18.06 -26.14 0.11
C HIS A 44 -17.42 -25.74 1.45
N PHE A 45 -18.19 -25.16 2.38
CA PHE A 45 -17.70 -24.73 3.68
C PHE A 45 -18.34 -25.56 4.81
N PRO A 46 -17.56 -25.96 5.85
CA PRO A 46 -16.13 -25.70 6.06
C PRO A 46 -15.23 -26.55 5.14
N LEU A 47 -14.14 -25.95 4.64
CA LEU A 47 -13.17 -26.62 3.76
C LEU A 47 -12.40 -27.71 4.52
N LYS A 48 -12.83 -28.98 4.41
CA LYS A 48 -12.12 -30.12 5.02
C LYS A 48 -10.75 -30.32 4.39
N LYS A 49 -9.70 -30.40 5.23
CA LYS A 49 -8.28 -30.43 4.84
C LYS A 49 -7.88 -31.70 4.05
N ALA A 50 -8.62 -32.81 4.20
CA ALA A 50 -8.31 -34.11 3.59
C ALA A 50 -8.99 -34.35 2.22
N GLU A 51 -10.13 -33.71 1.93
CA GLU A 51 -10.95 -34.04 0.76
C GLU A 51 -10.75 -33.10 -0.44
N THR A 52 -10.10 -31.95 -0.24
CA THR A 52 -9.98 -30.90 -1.27
C THR A 52 -8.53 -30.53 -1.49
N ASP A 53 -8.10 -30.41 -2.75
CA ASP A 53 -6.73 -30.00 -3.07
C ASP A 53 -6.41 -28.59 -2.50
N THR A 54 -5.14 -28.36 -2.16
CA THR A 54 -4.66 -27.11 -1.55
C THR A 54 -4.94 -25.88 -2.41
N MET A 55 -4.84 -25.99 -3.73
CA MET A 55 -5.14 -24.89 -4.65
C MET A 55 -6.63 -24.53 -4.58
N THR A 56 -7.49 -25.53 -4.64
CA THR A 56 -8.95 -25.34 -4.57
C THR A 56 -9.35 -24.62 -3.30
N ARG A 57 -8.84 -25.02 -2.14
CA ARG A 57 -9.10 -24.33 -0.86
C ARG A 57 -8.68 -22.87 -0.89
N LYS A 58 -7.48 -22.56 -1.40
CA LYS A 58 -6.98 -21.17 -1.51
C LYS A 58 -7.90 -20.31 -2.38
N ILE A 59 -8.43 -20.87 -3.48
CA ILE A 59 -9.37 -20.15 -4.36
C ILE A 59 -10.72 -19.94 -3.69
N PHE A 60 -11.27 -20.93 -2.98
CA PHE A 60 -12.53 -20.76 -2.24
C PHE A 60 -12.43 -19.71 -1.14
N ILE A 61 -11.34 -19.72 -0.36
CA ILE A 61 -11.08 -18.67 0.64
C ILE A 61 -11.04 -17.29 -0.03
N LYS A 62 -10.31 -17.17 -1.15
CA LYS A 62 -10.22 -15.92 -1.92
C LYS A 62 -11.57 -15.48 -2.49
N MET A 63 -12.42 -16.42 -2.91
CA MET A 63 -13.77 -16.13 -3.41
C MET A 63 -14.64 -15.55 -2.30
N VAL A 64 -14.68 -16.19 -1.12
CA VAL A 64 -15.46 -15.70 0.03
C VAL A 64 -14.94 -14.34 0.52
N GLN A 65 -13.62 -14.16 0.61
CA GLN A 65 -13.02 -12.88 0.96
C GLN A 65 -13.46 -11.77 -0.01
N ARG A 66 -13.43 -12.02 -1.32
CA ARG A 66 -13.89 -11.05 -2.33
C ARG A 66 -15.38 -10.79 -2.25
N LEU A 67 -16.19 -11.83 -2.03
CA LEU A 67 -17.63 -11.70 -1.85
C LEU A 67 -17.96 -10.82 -0.64
N ALA A 68 -17.26 -11.03 0.48
CA ALA A 68 -17.38 -10.19 1.67
C ALA A 68 -17.02 -8.73 1.36
N LEU A 69 -15.94 -8.48 0.61
CA LEU A 69 -15.57 -7.12 0.20
C LEU A 69 -16.57 -6.44 -0.75
N VAL A 70 -17.37 -7.21 -1.50
CA VAL A 70 -18.48 -6.65 -2.30
C VAL A 70 -19.65 -6.23 -1.40
N VAL A 71 -19.96 -7.03 -0.37
CA VAL A 71 -21.02 -6.72 0.60
C VAL A 71 -20.65 -5.50 1.44
N LEU A 72 -19.44 -5.51 2.00
CA LEU A 72 -18.94 -4.46 2.87
C LEU A 72 -18.80 -3.14 2.09
N ARG A 73 -19.36 -2.05 2.63
CA ARG A 73 -19.16 -0.71 2.06
C ARG A 73 -17.70 -0.32 2.28
N PRO A 74 -16.96 0.13 1.25
CA PRO A 74 -15.64 0.72 1.47
C PRO A 74 -15.80 1.94 2.39
N ARG A 75 -15.33 1.83 3.63
CA ARG A 75 -15.20 2.96 4.53
C ARG A 75 -13.79 3.48 4.38
N LEU A 76 -13.65 4.73 3.96
CA LEU A 76 -12.36 5.41 4.00
C LEU A 76 -12.23 6.03 5.38
N ALA A 77 -11.18 5.66 6.10
CA ALA A 77 -10.84 6.30 7.35
C ALA A 77 -10.66 7.82 7.15
N ALA A 78 -11.25 8.61 8.05
CA ALA A 78 -11.18 10.07 7.98
C ALA A 78 -9.74 10.57 8.18
N TRP A 79 -9.01 9.93 9.08
CA TRP A 79 -7.61 10.20 9.42
C TRP A 79 -6.59 9.67 8.40
N ARG A 80 -7.03 8.94 7.37
CA ARG A 80 -6.13 8.46 6.30
C ARG A 80 -5.33 9.62 5.74
N TYR A 81 -4.02 9.44 5.61
CA TYR A 81 -3.14 10.37 4.92
C TYR A 81 -3.64 10.64 3.48
N ARG A 82 -3.92 11.92 3.20
CA ARG A 82 -4.39 12.40 1.89
C ARG A 82 -3.33 13.25 1.23
N ARG A 83 -2.50 12.60 0.41
CA ARG A 83 -1.64 13.30 -0.53
C ARG A 83 -2.47 14.14 -1.50
N GLY A 84 -2.26 15.46 -1.50
CA GLY A 84 -3.03 16.42 -2.31
C GLY A 84 -2.78 16.34 -3.82
N LYS A 85 -1.63 15.78 -4.26
CA LYS A 85 -1.23 15.69 -5.67
C LYS A 85 -0.75 14.29 -6.04
N ARG A 86 -1.66 13.46 -6.57
CA ARG A 86 -1.37 12.05 -6.90
C ARG A 86 -0.78 11.86 -8.30
N ARG A 87 -0.99 12.83 -9.21
CA ARG A 87 -0.55 12.74 -10.59
C ARG A 87 0.70 13.58 -10.81
N LEU A 88 1.71 12.98 -11.44
CA LEU A 88 2.93 13.68 -11.82
C LEU A 88 2.62 14.88 -12.75
N GLU A 89 1.59 14.72 -13.59
CA GLU A 89 1.06 15.76 -14.48
C GLU A 89 0.61 17.03 -13.73
N GLU A 90 0.10 16.90 -12.50
CA GLU A 90 -0.30 18.04 -11.67
C GLU A 90 0.91 18.78 -11.08
N ASN A 91 2.03 18.08 -10.91
CA ASN A 91 3.30 18.66 -10.47
C ASN A 91 4.12 19.27 -11.62
N LEU A 92 3.90 18.80 -12.86
CA LEU A 92 4.57 19.30 -14.07
C LEU A 92 3.86 20.49 -14.71
N LYS A 93 2.62 20.81 -14.32
CA LYS A 93 1.98 22.05 -14.76
C LYS A 93 2.76 23.24 -14.19
N PRO A 94 3.23 24.19 -15.03
CA PRO A 94 3.89 25.38 -14.53
C PRO A 94 2.93 26.09 -13.57
N ALA A 95 3.39 26.39 -12.36
CA ALA A 95 2.65 27.18 -11.41
C ALA A 95 2.40 28.56 -12.05
N SER A 96 1.23 28.74 -12.64
CA SER A 96 0.75 30.07 -13.01
C SER A 96 0.60 30.83 -11.71
N LYS A 97 1.59 31.67 -11.38
CA LYS A 97 1.49 32.69 -10.35
C LYS A 97 0.26 33.54 -10.66
N SER A 98 -0.83 33.25 -9.98
CA SER A 98 -1.95 34.17 -9.81
C SER A 98 -1.46 35.26 -8.84
N LEU A 99 -0.85 36.30 -9.41
CA LEU A 99 -0.62 37.57 -8.74
C LEU A 99 -1.91 38.40 -8.83
N CYS A 100 -2.69 38.39 -7.74
CA CYS A 100 -3.64 39.41 -7.26
C CYS A 100 -4.47 38.70 -6.16
N ASP A 101 -4.62 39.18 -4.93
CA ASP A 101 -4.53 40.52 -4.41
C ASP A 101 -4.28 40.42 -2.90
N ALA A 102 -3.38 41.26 -2.38
CA ALA A 102 -3.16 41.40 -0.95
C ALA A 102 -3.45 42.85 -0.59
N GLY A 103 -4.54 43.10 0.14
CA GLY A 103 -4.74 44.39 0.79
C GLY A 103 -6.18 44.74 1.18
N ALA A 104 -6.38 44.82 2.50
CA ALA A 104 -7.08 45.92 3.19
C ALA A 104 -8.58 45.78 3.58
N VAL A 105 -8.77 45.61 4.90
CA VAL A 105 -9.57 46.47 5.82
C VAL A 105 -10.91 45.94 6.39
N ILE A 106 -11.09 46.35 7.66
CA ILE A 106 -11.89 45.86 8.79
C ILE A 106 -13.23 46.64 8.97
N ARG A 107 -14.29 45.93 9.45
CA ARG A 107 -15.54 46.36 10.17
C ARG A 107 -16.55 47.28 9.42
N SER A 108 -17.88 47.23 9.58
CA SER A 108 -18.80 46.71 10.62
C SER A 108 -20.28 46.67 10.16
N SER A 109 -21.04 45.71 10.72
CA SER A 109 -22.45 45.76 11.20
C SER A 109 -23.66 46.03 10.28
N SER A 110 -24.56 45.02 10.27
CA SER A 110 -26.00 45.04 10.64
C SER A 110 -27.05 44.59 9.61
N ASN A 111 -27.90 43.67 10.13
CA ASN A 111 -29.29 43.33 9.80
C ASN A 111 -29.64 42.43 8.59
N GLY A 112 -30.06 41.20 8.94
CA GLY A 112 -31.48 40.81 8.84
C GLY A 112 -31.91 39.83 7.74
N ASP A 113 -32.56 38.75 8.18
CA ASP A 113 -33.42 37.80 7.43
C ASP A 113 -32.68 36.79 6.51
N GLY A 114 -32.80 35.47 6.64
CA GLY A 114 -33.91 34.62 7.03
C GLY A 114 -34.12 33.61 5.89
N LEU A 115 -33.75 32.34 6.06
CA LEU A 115 -34.36 31.11 5.49
C LEU A 115 -33.44 29.88 5.64
N ARG A 116 -33.65 29.17 6.76
CA ARG A 116 -33.71 27.71 6.96
C ARG A 116 -32.80 26.83 6.07
N GLY A 117 -31.57 26.62 6.54
CA GLY A 117 -30.77 25.44 6.22
C GLY A 117 -31.12 24.29 7.17
N GLU A 118 -31.41 23.11 6.61
CA GLU A 118 -31.40 21.85 7.37
C GLU A 118 -29.95 21.38 7.47
N ALA A 119 -29.32 21.66 8.61
CA ALA A 119 -28.06 21.06 8.99
C ALA A 119 -28.31 19.60 9.45
N PRO A 120 -27.54 18.61 8.97
CA PRO A 120 -27.48 17.32 9.64
C PRO A 120 -26.74 17.53 10.97
N ILE A 121 -27.40 17.13 12.05
CA ILE A 121 -26.86 17.00 13.38
C ILE A 121 -25.64 16.06 13.30
N PHE A 122 -24.44 16.62 13.47
CA PHE A 122 -23.24 15.86 13.82
C PHE A 122 -23.25 15.73 15.34
N ASP A 123 -23.92 14.70 15.85
CA ASP A 123 -23.68 14.25 17.22
C ASP A 123 -22.46 13.32 17.23
N ASP A 124 -21.64 13.56 18.26
CA ASP A 124 -20.55 12.77 18.81
C ASP A 124 -19.15 12.90 18.16
N GLU A 125 -18.45 13.94 18.63
CA GLU A 125 -17.02 13.86 18.95
C GLU A 125 -16.78 12.70 19.94
N GLN A 126 -16.47 11.52 19.40
CA GLN A 126 -15.68 10.52 20.10
C GLN A 126 -14.32 10.51 19.41
N ASP A 127 -13.34 11.19 20.01
CA ASP A 127 -11.93 11.13 19.61
C ASP A 127 -11.37 9.76 20.01
N ASP A 128 -11.86 8.71 19.35
CA ASP A 128 -11.30 7.37 19.44
C ASP A 128 -9.96 7.41 18.70
N CYS A 129 -8.86 7.28 19.45
CA CYS A 129 -7.58 6.89 18.89
C CYS A 129 -7.84 5.65 18.03
N PRO A 130 -7.74 5.72 16.69
CA PRO A 130 -8.36 4.72 15.85
C PRO A 130 -7.62 3.41 16.04
N ASP A 131 -8.36 2.34 16.34
CA ASP A 131 -7.90 0.93 16.46
C ASP A 131 -6.92 0.47 15.34
N GLU A 132 -6.81 1.22 14.25
CA GLU A 132 -5.94 0.97 13.12
C GLU A 132 -4.50 1.54 13.30
N MET A 133 -4.26 2.54 14.17
CA MET A 133 -2.90 2.92 14.59
C MET A 133 -2.22 1.75 15.32
N VAL A 134 -3.01 0.95 16.04
CA VAL A 134 -2.59 -0.30 16.68
C VAL A 134 -2.08 -1.32 15.66
N VAL A 135 -2.63 -1.35 14.43
CA VAL A 135 -2.20 -2.33 13.42
C VAL A 135 -0.81 -1.99 12.88
N VAL A 136 -0.53 -0.71 12.60
CA VAL A 136 0.79 -0.26 12.19
C VAL A 136 1.80 -0.55 13.30
N ASP A 137 1.45 -0.22 14.54
CA ASP A 137 2.30 -0.48 15.70
C ASP A 137 2.54 -1.96 15.95
N SER A 138 1.50 -2.79 15.80
CA SER A 138 1.60 -4.23 15.87
C SER A 138 2.55 -4.76 14.81
N ILE A 139 2.38 -4.38 13.54
CA ILE A 139 3.27 -4.83 12.45
C ILE A 139 4.72 -4.41 12.72
N LEU A 140 4.95 -3.14 13.10
CA LEU A 140 6.28 -2.63 13.36
C LEU A 140 6.96 -3.33 14.54
N SER A 141 6.20 -3.70 15.57
CA SER A 141 6.73 -4.39 16.77
C SER A 141 6.86 -5.91 16.61
N SER A 142 5.94 -6.58 15.91
CA SER A 142 5.93 -8.04 15.80
C SER A 142 6.77 -8.58 14.66
N ASN A 143 6.81 -7.90 13.51
CA ASN A 143 7.39 -8.47 12.30
C ASN A 143 8.91 -8.25 12.18
N PHE A 144 9.42 -7.15 12.75
CA PHE A 144 10.78 -6.67 12.51
C PHE A 144 11.67 -6.79 13.75
N HIS A 145 11.80 -8.01 14.26
CA HIS A 145 12.71 -8.31 15.36
C HIS A 145 13.73 -9.37 14.93
N ARG A 146 14.86 -9.45 15.65
CA ARG A 146 15.98 -10.34 15.28
C ARG A 146 15.63 -11.83 15.29
N LEU A 147 14.62 -12.22 16.08
CA LEU A 147 14.15 -13.61 16.14
C LEU A 147 13.10 -13.92 15.07
N ALA A 148 12.56 -12.91 14.38
CA ALA A 148 11.69 -13.12 13.24
C ALA A 148 12.53 -13.55 12.03
N GLY A 149 12.21 -14.73 11.48
CA GLY A 149 12.81 -15.18 10.23
C GLY A 149 12.36 -14.34 9.02
N HIS A 150 13.07 -14.52 7.89
CA HIS A 150 12.85 -13.78 6.65
C HIS A 150 11.39 -13.69 6.17
N CYS A 151 10.56 -14.72 6.39
CA CYS A 151 9.14 -14.69 6.03
C CYS A 151 8.35 -13.57 6.74
N SER A 152 8.65 -13.32 8.02
CA SER A 152 7.98 -12.31 8.83
C SER A 152 8.38 -10.90 8.40
N TRP A 153 9.68 -10.69 8.19
CA TRP A 153 10.23 -9.44 7.64
C TRP A 153 9.68 -9.11 6.26
N HIS A 154 9.63 -10.11 5.38
CA HIS A 154 9.06 -9.98 4.04
C HIS A 154 7.57 -9.60 4.10
N GLY A 155 6.78 -10.31 4.90
CA GLY A 155 5.36 -10.01 5.08
C GLY A 155 5.12 -8.62 5.67
N GLY A 156 5.96 -8.22 6.65
CA GLY A 156 5.92 -6.88 7.24
C GLY A 156 6.21 -5.79 6.23
N CYS A 157 7.25 -5.96 5.40
CA CYS A 157 7.57 -5.00 4.32
C CYS A 157 6.40 -4.86 3.34
N LEU A 158 5.82 -5.96 2.88
CA LEU A 158 4.67 -5.93 1.99
C LEU A 158 3.46 -5.22 2.63
N ALA A 159 3.22 -5.45 3.92
CA ALA A 159 2.15 -4.79 4.65
C ALA A 159 2.38 -3.28 4.73
N LEU A 160 3.60 -2.83 5.08
CA LEU A 160 3.96 -1.40 5.12
C LEU A 160 3.83 -0.72 3.75
N ALA A 161 4.26 -1.38 2.67
CA ALA A 161 4.11 -0.86 1.32
C ALA A 161 2.63 -0.67 0.95
N GLU A 162 1.76 -1.62 1.29
CA GLU A 162 0.34 -1.51 1.00
C GLU A 162 -0.39 -0.49 1.89
N LEU A 163 -0.02 -0.40 3.17
CA LEU A 163 -0.57 0.59 4.10
C LEU A 163 -0.21 2.01 3.68
N SER A 164 1.05 2.26 3.29
CA SER A 164 1.48 3.58 2.79
C SER A 164 0.77 3.96 1.49
N ARG A 165 0.70 3.07 0.49
CA ARG A 165 -0.04 3.33 -0.77
C ARG A 165 -1.51 3.63 -0.54
N ARG A 166 -2.09 3.04 0.50
CA ARG A 166 -3.48 3.26 0.90
C ARG A 166 -3.64 4.39 1.92
N GLY A 167 -2.58 5.10 2.30
CA GLY A 167 -2.61 6.23 3.22
C GLY A 167 -2.94 5.87 4.67
N PHE A 168 -2.79 4.60 5.06
CA PHE A 168 -3.02 4.15 6.44
C PHE A 168 -1.75 4.19 7.29
N LEU A 169 -0.60 4.49 6.68
CA LEU A 169 0.65 4.78 7.39
C LEU A 169 0.81 6.30 7.45
N LEU A 170 0.63 6.88 8.63
CA LEU A 170 0.73 8.33 8.83
C LEU A 170 2.20 8.79 8.83
N PRO A 171 2.48 10.06 8.49
CA PRO A 171 3.84 10.61 8.44
C PRO A 171 4.62 10.46 9.74
N GLU A 172 3.97 10.52 10.91
CA GLU A 172 4.61 10.38 12.23
C GLU A 172 5.19 8.97 12.43
N ALA A 173 4.64 7.96 11.75
CA ALA A 173 5.16 6.61 11.79
C ALA A 173 6.42 6.43 10.92
N LEU A 174 6.76 7.39 10.06
CA LEU A 174 7.93 7.29 9.17
C LEU A 174 9.25 7.26 9.93
N ASP A 175 9.36 8.02 11.03
CA ASP A 175 10.55 8.03 11.89
C ASP A 175 10.89 6.63 12.42
N ARG A 176 9.86 5.83 12.69
CA ARG A 176 10.03 4.43 13.12
C ARG A 176 10.19 3.47 11.95
N ALA A 177 9.49 3.71 10.85
CA ALA A 177 9.49 2.80 9.70
C ALA A 177 10.83 2.85 8.95
N PHE A 178 11.40 4.03 8.68
CA PHE A 178 12.61 4.17 7.86
C PHE A 178 13.81 3.35 8.39
N PRO A 179 14.18 3.42 9.68
CA PRO A 179 15.29 2.62 10.20
C PRO A 179 15.09 1.11 10.01
N ILE A 180 13.85 0.64 10.15
CA ILE A 180 13.49 -0.77 9.94
C ILE A 180 13.63 -1.14 8.47
N ILE A 181 13.17 -0.29 7.55
CA ILE A 181 13.28 -0.54 6.11
C ILE A 181 14.73 -0.52 5.64
N GLN A 182 15.58 0.34 6.22
CA GLN A 182 17.02 0.31 5.94
C GLN A 182 17.67 -1.00 6.38
N GLN A 183 17.29 -1.52 7.56
CA GLN A 183 17.73 -2.86 7.97
C GLN A 183 17.21 -3.95 7.02
N ALA A 184 15.97 -3.83 6.56
CA ALA A 184 15.38 -4.77 5.61
C ALA A 184 16.07 -4.76 4.24
N LEU A 185 16.57 -3.60 3.78
CA LEU A 185 17.28 -3.44 2.51
C LEU A 185 18.62 -4.19 2.47
N PHE A 186 19.25 -4.38 3.62
CA PHE A 186 20.48 -5.15 3.78
C PHE A 186 20.26 -6.44 4.57
N TYR A 187 19.02 -6.94 4.62
CA TYR A 187 18.68 -8.13 5.38
C TYR A 187 19.36 -9.37 4.80
N GLU A 188 20.09 -10.08 5.65
CA GLU A 188 20.75 -11.33 5.32
C GLU A 188 20.65 -12.30 6.51
N GLU A 189 20.05 -13.46 6.26
CA GLU A 189 19.92 -14.55 7.24
C GLU A 189 20.80 -15.73 6.76
N PRO A 190 21.91 -16.05 7.47
CA PRO A 190 22.79 -17.13 7.07
C PRO A 190 22.10 -18.49 7.25
N MET A 191 22.06 -19.28 6.16
CA MET A 191 21.46 -20.61 6.12
C MET A 191 22.44 -21.61 5.49
N GLY A 192 23.43 -22.03 6.30
CA GLY A 192 24.49 -22.94 5.86
C GLY A 192 25.34 -22.33 4.75
N ARG A 193 25.26 -22.89 3.52
CA ARG A 193 26.01 -22.40 2.35
C ARG A 193 25.31 -21.29 1.57
N HIS A 194 24.07 -20.96 1.94
CA HIS A 194 23.29 -19.94 1.27
C HIS A 194 22.91 -18.87 2.28
N ALA A 195 22.65 -17.67 1.77
CA ALA A 195 22.05 -16.60 2.55
C ALA A 195 20.63 -16.36 2.06
N LEU A 196 19.68 -16.40 3.00
CA LEU A 196 18.28 -16.03 2.75
C LEU A 196 18.11 -14.53 2.95
N GLY A 197 17.08 -13.96 2.33
CA GLY A 197 16.77 -12.53 2.48
C GLY A 197 16.59 -11.76 1.18
N SER A 198 16.81 -12.36 0.01
CA SER A 198 16.53 -11.70 -1.28
C SER A 198 15.09 -11.20 -1.38
N ASN A 199 14.11 -11.99 -0.92
CA ASN A 199 12.71 -11.57 -0.87
C ASN A 199 12.48 -10.37 0.07
N VAL A 200 13.18 -10.32 1.21
CA VAL A 200 13.05 -9.22 2.18
C VAL A 200 13.61 -7.92 1.60
N ARG A 201 14.81 -8.00 1.02
CA ARG A 201 15.51 -6.86 0.40
C ARG A 201 14.74 -6.33 -0.82
N ASP A 202 14.14 -7.20 -1.64
CA ASP A 202 13.25 -6.80 -2.75
C ASP A 202 11.98 -6.10 -2.23
N ALA A 203 11.35 -6.65 -1.18
CA ALA A 203 10.20 -6.01 -0.56
C ALA A 203 10.56 -4.66 0.09
N ALA A 204 11.77 -4.50 0.66
CA ALA A 204 12.26 -3.22 1.15
C ALA A 204 12.40 -2.19 0.02
N CYS A 205 12.93 -2.60 -1.14
CA CYS A 205 12.94 -1.76 -2.35
C CYS A 205 11.53 -1.33 -2.75
N TYR A 206 10.56 -2.27 -2.71
CA TYR A 206 9.16 -1.97 -3.00
C TYR A 206 8.54 -1.00 -1.98
N VAL A 207 8.89 -1.08 -0.69
CA VAL A 207 8.47 -0.11 0.33
C VAL A 207 9.00 1.28 0.00
N LEU A 208 10.29 1.42 -0.29
CA LEU A 208 10.91 2.72 -0.62
C LEU A 208 10.33 3.32 -1.91
N TRP A 209 10.01 2.48 -2.90
CA TRP A 209 9.28 2.89 -4.11
C TRP A 209 7.85 3.35 -3.77
N ALA A 210 7.15 2.63 -2.89
CA ALA A 210 5.80 2.97 -2.44
C ALA A 210 5.78 4.29 -1.67
N PHE A 211 6.75 4.51 -0.78
CA PHE A 211 6.88 5.74 0.02
C PHE A 211 7.07 6.97 -0.87
N ALA A 212 7.94 6.89 -1.88
CA ALA A 212 8.12 7.98 -2.85
C ALA A 212 6.81 8.44 -3.51
N ARG A 213 5.87 7.50 -3.69
CA ARG A 213 4.56 7.74 -4.30
C ARG A 213 3.49 8.11 -3.29
N ALA A 214 3.62 7.64 -2.06
CA ALA A 214 2.65 7.85 -1.00
C ALA A 214 2.79 9.24 -0.39
N TYR A 215 4.00 9.72 -0.11
CA TYR A 215 4.27 10.93 0.69
C TYR A 215 4.75 12.13 -0.13
N ASP A 216 4.59 13.31 0.46
CA ASP A 216 5.03 14.58 -0.14
C ASP A 216 6.51 14.89 0.17
N PRO A 217 7.20 15.68 -0.67
CA PRO A 217 8.64 15.91 -0.55
C PRO A 217 9.12 16.48 0.78
N GLU A 218 8.31 17.32 1.42
CA GLU A 218 8.67 17.92 2.71
C GLU A 218 8.70 16.88 3.85
N GLU A 219 7.87 15.83 3.76
CA GLU A 219 7.80 14.77 4.77
C GLU A 219 8.95 13.77 4.64
N LEU A 220 9.38 13.50 3.40
CA LEU A 220 10.48 12.58 3.14
C LEU A 220 11.85 13.23 3.25
N LYS A 221 11.93 14.56 3.21
CA LYS A 221 13.17 15.35 3.25
C LYS A 221 14.18 14.90 4.31
N PRO A 222 13.81 14.56 5.56
CA PRO A 222 14.78 14.13 6.58
C PRO A 222 15.48 12.80 6.25
N PHE A 223 14.85 11.95 5.43
CA PHE A 223 15.30 10.59 5.16
C PHE A 223 15.97 10.44 3.79
N VAL A 224 15.81 11.44 2.91
CA VAL A 224 16.22 11.37 1.50
C VAL A 224 17.69 10.96 1.33
N ASP A 225 18.62 11.60 2.03
CA ASP A 225 20.06 11.30 1.87
C ASP A 225 20.42 9.87 2.30
N SER A 226 19.84 9.43 3.42
CA SER A 226 20.03 8.09 3.98
C SER A 226 19.46 7.02 3.05
N VAL A 227 18.26 7.25 2.51
CA VAL A 227 17.60 6.37 1.55
C VAL A 227 18.34 6.33 0.22
N ALA A 228 18.79 7.49 -0.28
CA ALA A 228 19.56 7.60 -1.51
C ALA A 228 20.84 6.77 -1.43
N THR A 229 21.61 6.96 -0.37
CA THR A 229 22.85 6.21 -0.11
C THR A 229 22.57 4.71 -0.03
N SER A 230 21.55 4.31 0.73
CA SER A 230 21.20 2.91 0.93
C SER A 230 20.78 2.23 -0.38
N LEU A 231 19.94 2.90 -1.18
CA LEU A 231 19.48 2.40 -2.48
C LEU A 231 20.62 2.34 -3.51
N MET A 232 21.57 3.27 -3.49
CA MET A 232 22.76 3.21 -4.36
C MET A 232 23.67 2.06 -3.97
N CYS A 233 23.90 1.83 -2.68
CA CYS A 233 24.66 0.67 -2.23
C CYS A 233 23.99 -0.64 -2.68
N ALA A 234 22.67 -0.76 -2.52
CA ALA A 234 21.93 -1.95 -2.99
C ALA A 234 21.94 -2.07 -4.52
N ALA A 235 21.83 -0.96 -5.26
CA ALA A 235 21.87 -0.96 -6.72
C ALA A 235 23.23 -1.39 -7.29
N LEU A 236 24.34 -1.10 -6.60
CA LEU A 236 25.69 -1.40 -7.08
C LEU A 236 26.23 -2.74 -6.55
N PHE A 237 25.98 -3.06 -5.28
CA PHE A 237 26.70 -4.12 -4.58
C PHE A 237 25.84 -5.35 -4.21
N ASP A 238 24.52 -5.34 -4.47
CA ASP A 238 23.72 -6.53 -4.18
C ASP A 238 24.15 -7.70 -5.09
N ARG A 239 24.30 -8.88 -4.50
CA ARG A 239 24.66 -10.11 -5.23
C ARG A 239 23.65 -10.44 -6.33
N GLU A 240 22.38 -10.16 -6.10
CA GLU A 240 21.29 -10.53 -6.99
C GLU A 240 20.98 -9.40 -7.98
N VAL A 241 21.14 -9.66 -9.28
CA VAL A 241 20.84 -8.70 -10.38
C VAL A 241 19.43 -8.12 -10.26
N ASN A 242 18.45 -8.94 -9.91
CA ASN A 242 17.05 -8.50 -9.80
C ASN A 242 16.88 -7.46 -8.70
N LEU A 243 17.58 -7.60 -7.58
CA LEU A 243 17.55 -6.63 -6.49
C LEU A 243 18.28 -5.35 -6.86
N ARG A 244 19.42 -5.44 -7.55
CA ARG A 244 20.09 -4.25 -8.08
C ARG A 244 19.15 -3.42 -8.97
N ARG A 245 18.35 -4.09 -9.81
CA ARG A 245 17.34 -3.46 -10.68
C ARG A 245 16.18 -2.87 -9.88
N ALA A 246 15.68 -3.59 -8.86
CA ALA A 246 14.61 -3.11 -7.99
C ALA A 246 15.03 -1.85 -7.21
N ALA A 247 16.25 -1.85 -6.64
CA ALA A 247 16.82 -0.71 -5.94
C ALA A 247 17.00 0.50 -6.88
N SER A 248 17.49 0.27 -8.10
CA SER A 248 17.61 1.33 -9.12
C SER A 248 16.25 1.94 -9.49
N ALA A 249 15.21 1.11 -9.64
CA ALA A 249 13.86 1.59 -9.92
C ALA A 249 13.27 2.39 -8.75
N ALA A 250 13.48 1.93 -7.51
CA ALA A 250 13.07 2.66 -6.30
C ALA A 250 13.81 4.00 -6.18
N PHE A 251 15.10 4.04 -6.48
CA PHE A 251 15.89 5.28 -6.51
C PHE A 251 15.37 6.23 -7.58
N GLN A 252 15.12 5.73 -8.79
CA GLN A 252 14.61 6.55 -9.89
C GLN A 252 13.24 7.16 -9.55
N GLU A 253 12.34 6.40 -8.91
CA GLU A 253 11.04 6.93 -8.48
C GLU A 253 11.20 8.03 -7.42
N ASN A 254 12.14 7.88 -6.50
CA ASN A 254 12.45 8.90 -5.49
C ASN A 254 13.03 10.17 -6.14
N VAL A 255 14.01 10.04 -7.03
CA VAL A 255 14.57 11.18 -7.78
C VAL A 255 13.48 11.94 -8.53
N GLY A 256 12.60 11.21 -9.24
CA GLY A 256 11.55 11.82 -10.05
C GLY A 256 10.43 12.51 -9.26
N ARG A 257 10.30 12.26 -7.94
CA ARG A 257 9.21 12.78 -7.12
C ARG A 257 9.62 13.70 -5.99
N GLN A 258 10.82 13.51 -5.44
CA GLN A 258 11.24 14.20 -4.22
C GLN A 258 12.02 15.48 -4.49
N ALA A 259 12.46 15.75 -5.74
CA ALA A 259 13.21 16.92 -6.22
C ALA A 259 14.55 17.24 -5.53
N ASN A 260 14.74 16.86 -4.27
CA ASN A 260 15.91 17.08 -3.41
C ASN A 260 16.79 15.83 -3.26
N PHE A 261 16.69 14.86 -4.16
CA PHE A 261 17.48 13.63 -4.08
C PHE A 261 18.93 13.89 -4.53
N PRO A 262 19.96 13.54 -3.72
CA PRO A 262 21.36 13.86 -4.02
C PRO A 262 21.80 13.40 -5.41
N ASP A 263 22.46 14.29 -6.16
CA ASP A 263 23.06 14.08 -7.50
C ASP A 263 22.13 13.50 -8.60
N GLY A 264 20.83 13.35 -8.31
CA GLY A 264 19.77 13.03 -9.24
C GLY A 264 20.00 11.77 -10.10
N VAL A 265 19.53 11.82 -11.35
CA VAL A 265 19.62 10.70 -12.32
C VAL A 265 21.06 10.45 -12.80
N ALA A 266 21.97 11.40 -12.60
CA ALA A 266 23.35 11.28 -13.06
C ALA A 266 24.06 10.08 -12.40
N LEU A 267 23.83 9.85 -11.10
CA LEU A 267 24.35 8.68 -10.38
C LEU A 267 23.85 7.35 -10.95
N LEU A 268 22.56 7.27 -11.30
CA LEU A 268 21.99 6.07 -11.93
C LEU A 268 22.59 5.81 -13.31
N THR A 269 22.96 6.85 -14.04
CA THR A 269 23.53 6.72 -15.38
C THR A 269 24.95 6.17 -15.33
N ILE A 270 25.74 6.59 -14.33
CA ILE A 270 27.08 6.03 -14.06
C ILE A 270 26.98 4.59 -13.55
N GLY A 271 26.00 4.29 -12.69
CA GLY A 271 25.75 2.93 -12.19
C GLY A 271 25.14 1.98 -13.23
N ARG A 272 24.40 2.49 -14.23
CA ARG A 272 23.70 1.69 -15.24
C ARG A 272 24.65 0.83 -16.09
N ASP A 273 25.91 1.23 -16.22
CA ASP A 273 26.92 0.48 -16.95
C ASP A 273 27.33 -0.83 -16.25
N PHE A 274 26.97 -1.04 -14.97
CA PHE A 274 27.17 -2.29 -14.23
C PHE A 274 26.05 -3.33 -14.41
N PHE A 275 25.01 -3.03 -15.19
CA PHE A 275 23.84 -3.90 -15.38
C PHE A 275 23.82 -4.69 -16.69
N LYS A 276 24.91 -4.65 -17.46
CA LYS A 276 25.10 -5.50 -18.64
C LYS A 276 25.76 -6.82 -18.27
#